data_AF-A0A9X9C5B0-F1
#
_entry.id   AF-A0A9X9C5B0-F1
#
_cell.length_a   1.000
_cell.length_b   1.000
_cell.length_c   1.000
_cell.angle_alpha   90.00
_cell.angle_beta   90.00
_cell.angle_gamma   90.00
#
_symmetry.space_group_name_H-M   'P 1'
#
loop_
_entity.id
_entity.type
_entity.pdbx_description
1 polymer ?
#
loop_
_entity_poly.entity_id
_entity_poly.type
_entity_poly.pdbx_seq_one_letter_code
_entity_poly.pdbx_strand_id
1 'polypeptide(L)'
;MTVYHLSTRINSNVPADFLLYDLCIYRMDADRNKHPLIDVKKQPFQDNYETQSHMTGDINDYLSTIYIMEVILYRKTLLHTHRMTPVPFTKMYTLEEFSSGKAWSPVKRENPCYFESKGTAKSEGQGVETRHIRITIPERPFIAKEYPIGTPHDPFEKNKVDSDINDRFYHQSYPSQASASVCGPAAFFYCLQKDRPDVYAQAARELWRYGKTKVGELKISPGEGCKHPAGHFYDDISGLDWMTLAGLRDSENAIFSFDTLDSPTAGVTMWQTLTEWFEKAGYEKTFSNAGITQAGVQGIRKFNNYIAQGYKVIALINDGLLEGSKDNTTLPTHWVVWDSPVTQDANGHVNLKLFSWGRSTNWIKQKKDLQFFINRFFGGMVFKPLK
;
A
#
# COMPACT_ATOMS: atom_id res chain seq x y z
N MET A 1 15.00 20.31 14.31
CA MET A 1 13.55 20.55 14.36
C MET A 1 13.23 21.68 13.42
N THR A 2 12.27 21.44 12.54
CA THR A 2 11.90 22.37 11.46
C THR A 2 10.39 22.50 11.46
N VAL A 3 9.92 23.74 11.34
CA VAL A 3 8.49 24.03 11.13
C VAL A 3 8.23 24.07 9.64
N TYR A 4 7.20 23.34 9.20
CA TYR A 4 6.76 23.32 7.82
C TYR A 4 5.40 24.01 7.67
N HIS A 5 5.18 24.59 6.50
CA HIS A 5 3.92 25.23 6.13
C HIS A 5 3.18 24.32 5.15
N LEU A 6 2.08 23.72 5.60
CA LEU A 6 1.34 22.72 4.84
C LEU A 6 0.07 23.32 4.25
N SER A 7 -0.21 23.01 2.99
CA SER A 7 -1.46 23.37 2.32
C SER A 7 -1.86 22.32 1.29
N THR A 8 -3.11 22.40 0.84
CA THR A 8 -3.65 21.63 -0.29
C THR A 8 -4.63 22.49 -1.07
N ARG A 9 -5.21 21.94 -2.14
CA ARG A 9 -6.13 22.64 -3.04
C ARG A 9 -7.35 21.78 -3.32
N ILE A 10 -8.51 22.44 -3.43
CA ILE A 10 -9.75 21.81 -3.89
C ILE A 10 -10.13 22.32 -5.29
N ASN A 11 -11.08 21.65 -5.93
CA ASN A 11 -11.74 22.16 -7.13
C ASN A 11 -13.21 22.46 -6.85
N SER A 12 -13.66 23.67 -7.19
CA SER A 12 -15.07 24.08 -7.07
C SER A 12 -15.47 25.13 -8.11
N ASN A 13 -16.78 25.25 -8.36
CA ASN A 13 -17.40 26.38 -9.07
C ASN A 13 -18.20 27.30 -8.14
N VAL A 14 -18.21 27.02 -6.84
CA VAL A 14 -18.81 27.86 -5.80
C VAL A 14 -17.74 28.82 -5.31
N PRO A 15 -18.00 30.13 -5.13
CA PRO A 15 -16.97 31.06 -4.67
C PRO A 15 -16.32 30.61 -3.33
N ALA A 16 -15.03 30.87 -3.16
CA ALA A 16 -14.26 30.38 -2.01
C ALA A 16 -14.82 30.84 -0.65
N ASP A 17 -15.30 32.09 -0.54
CA ASP A 17 -15.91 32.66 0.68
C ASP A 17 -17.14 31.92 1.20
N PHE A 18 -17.73 31.11 0.32
CA PHE A 18 -18.91 30.31 0.58
C PHE A 18 -18.60 28.87 0.99
N LEU A 19 -17.32 28.52 1.05
CA LEU A 19 -16.82 27.20 1.38
C LEU A 19 -15.95 27.27 2.63
N LEU A 20 -16.04 26.24 3.47
CA LEU A 20 -15.13 26.01 4.59
C LEU A 20 -14.60 24.59 4.52
N TYR A 21 -13.51 24.33 5.23
CA TYR A 21 -12.96 22.98 5.34
C TYR A 21 -12.53 22.61 6.76
N ASP A 22 -12.63 21.33 7.05
CA ASP A 22 -11.76 20.70 8.03
C ASP A 22 -10.58 20.07 7.28
N LEU A 23 -9.37 20.23 7.81
CA LEU A 23 -8.16 19.60 7.29
C LEU A 23 -7.45 18.89 8.43
N CYS A 24 -7.28 17.58 8.28
CA CYS A 24 -6.42 16.79 9.16
C CYS A 24 -5.30 16.15 8.33
N ILE A 25 -4.05 16.41 8.70
CA ILE A 25 -2.87 15.78 8.11
C ILE A 25 -2.20 14.99 9.22
N TYR A 26 -2.05 13.68 9.05
CA TYR A 26 -1.59 12.79 10.11
C TYR A 26 -0.85 11.59 9.56
N ARG A 27 -0.14 10.89 10.44
CA ARG A 27 0.34 9.53 10.19
C ARG A 27 -0.20 8.59 11.26
N MET A 28 -0.31 7.30 10.97
CA MET A 28 -0.55 6.29 11.99
C MET A 28 0.69 5.43 12.20
N ASP A 29 0.93 5.02 13.44
CA ASP A 29 1.95 4.02 13.74
C ASP A 29 1.42 2.58 13.55
N ALA A 30 2.28 1.59 13.80
CA ALA A 30 1.97 0.17 13.70
C ALA A 30 0.78 -0.28 14.57
N ASP A 31 0.54 0.42 15.69
CA ASP A 31 -0.55 0.16 16.62
C ASP A 31 -1.85 0.89 16.22
N ARG A 32 -1.82 1.62 15.10
CA ARG A 32 -2.88 2.49 14.55
C ARG A 32 -3.15 3.73 15.40
N ASN A 33 -2.22 4.17 16.25
CA ASN A 33 -2.37 5.45 16.93
C ASN A 33 -2.20 6.57 15.91
N LYS A 34 -3.16 7.50 15.89
CA LYS A 34 -3.17 8.65 14.98
C LYS A 34 -2.31 9.77 15.56
N HIS A 35 -1.30 10.21 14.81
CA HIS A 35 -0.41 11.32 15.14
C HIS A 35 -0.66 12.49 14.18
N PRO A 36 -1.55 13.43 14.51
CA PRO A 36 -1.84 14.58 13.66
C PRO A 36 -0.69 15.60 13.68
N LEU A 37 -0.31 16.08 12.49
CA LEU A 37 0.49 17.28 12.33
C LEU A 37 -0.37 18.53 12.32
N ILE A 38 -1.48 18.47 11.58
CA ILE A 38 -2.47 19.53 11.44
C ILE A 38 -3.83 18.92 11.75
N ASP A 39 -4.63 19.60 12.56
CA ASP A 39 -6.05 19.32 12.70
C ASP A 39 -6.81 20.63 12.93
N VAL A 40 -7.29 21.21 11.84
CA VAL A 40 -8.02 22.48 11.83
C VAL A 40 -9.45 22.28 11.38
N LYS A 41 -10.37 23.04 11.97
CA LYS A 41 -11.80 22.92 11.72
C LYS A 41 -12.37 24.19 11.11
N LYS A 42 -13.30 24.02 10.18
CA LYS A 42 -14.12 25.08 9.55
C LYS A 42 -13.32 26.32 9.13
N GLN A 43 -12.15 26.12 8.53
CA GLN A 43 -11.30 27.19 8.03
C GLN A 43 -11.80 27.69 6.66
N PRO A 44 -11.64 28.99 6.35
CA PRO A 44 -11.96 29.53 5.04
C PRO A 44 -10.85 29.24 4.03
N PHE A 45 -11.23 29.11 2.76
CA PHE A 45 -10.28 28.99 1.65
C PHE A 45 -9.70 30.35 1.25
N GLN A 46 -8.57 30.32 0.55
CA GLN A 46 -8.09 31.44 -0.25
C GLN A 46 -8.89 31.55 -1.56
N ASP A 47 -8.87 32.72 -2.21
CA ASP A 47 -9.62 32.99 -3.46
C ASP A 47 -9.33 31.98 -4.58
N ASN A 48 -8.12 31.40 -4.56
CA ASN A 48 -7.64 30.42 -5.54
C ASN A 48 -7.95 28.95 -5.16
N TYR A 49 -8.85 28.73 -4.20
CA TYR A 49 -9.27 27.42 -3.66
C TYR A 49 -8.18 26.62 -2.94
N GLU A 50 -7.07 27.26 -2.59
CA GLU A 50 -6.08 26.67 -1.68
C GLU A 50 -6.54 26.84 -0.24
N THR A 51 -6.21 25.86 0.59
CA THR A 51 -6.33 26.00 2.03
C THR A 51 -5.41 27.13 2.51
N GLN A 52 -5.69 27.70 3.67
CA GLN A 52 -4.70 28.50 4.38
C GLN A 52 -3.41 27.67 4.59
N SER A 53 -2.30 28.38 4.71
CA SER A 53 -1.02 27.79 5.09
C SER A 53 -1.02 27.47 6.58
N HIS A 54 -0.88 26.20 6.93
CA HIS A 54 -0.91 25.74 8.31
C HIS A 54 0.49 25.32 8.77
N MET A 55 0.97 25.92 9.85
CA MET A 55 2.27 25.60 10.43
C MET A 55 2.21 24.30 11.22
N THR A 56 3.18 23.42 11.02
CA THR A 56 3.40 22.28 11.92
C THR A 56 3.96 22.74 13.26
N GLY A 57 3.91 21.86 14.27
CA GLY A 57 4.85 21.98 15.38
C GLY A 57 6.29 21.70 14.94
N ASP A 58 7.21 21.73 15.90
CA ASP A 58 8.60 21.34 15.70
C ASP A 58 8.70 19.83 15.43
N ILE A 59 9.03 19.46 14.19
CA ILE A 59 9.18 18.05 13.79
C ILE A 59 10.59 17.75 13.27
N ASN A 60 10.98 16.47 13.35
CA ASN A 60 12.25 15.94 12.85
C ASN A 60 12.02 14.86 11.77
N ASP A 61 10.85 14.86 11.14
CA ASP A 61 10.56 13.94 10.06
C ASP A 61 11.30 14.33 8.78
N TYR A 62 11.59 13.32 7.97
CA TYR A 62 12.19 13.53 6.66
C TYR A 62 11.13 14.05 5.67
N LEU A 63 11.58 14.79 4.66
CA LEU A 63 10.70 15.26 3.59
C LEU A 63 9.98 14.12 2.85
N SER A 64 10.57 12.92 2.82
CA SER A 64 9.98 11.70 2.26
C SER A 64 8.91 11.05 3.14
N THR A 65 8.69 11.50 4.38
CA THR A 65 7.71 10.90 5.28
C THR A 65 6.30 11.04 4.71
N ILE A 66 5.56 9.92 4.67
CA ILE A 66 4.21 9.83 4.10
C ILE A 66 3.17 10.21 5.15
N TYR A 67 2.29 11.11 4.77
CA TYR A 67 1.16 11.60 5.57
C TYR A 67 -0.17 11.33 4.87
N ILE A 68 -1.18 10.96 5.64
CA ILE A 68 -2.58 10.89 5.21
C ILE A 68 -3.22 12.25 5.43
N MET A 69 -3.88 12.76 4.39
CA MET A 69 -4.72 13.94 4.41
C MET A 69 -6.19 13.53 4.40
N GLU A 70 -6.95 14.10 5.32
CA GLU A 70 -8.40 14.08 5.39
C GLU A 70 -8.94 15.50 5.17
N VAL A 71 -9.86 15.65 4.22
CA VAL A 71 -10.57 16.91 3.96
C VAL A 71 -12.07 16.69 4.06
N ILE A 72 -12.74 17.51 4.87
CA ILE A 72 -14.20 17.62 4.89
C ILE A 72 -14.57 19.00 4.37
N LEU A 73 -15.44 19.06 3.37
CA LEU A 73 -15.93 20.32 2.80
C LEU A 73 -17.27 20.72 3.43
N TYR A 74 -17.43 22.01 3.63
CA TYR A 74 -18.65 22.63 4.11
C TYR A 74 -19.12 23.75 3.19
N ARG A 75 -20.43 23.88 3.03
CA ARG A 75 -21.08 24.98 2.31
C ARG A 75 -21.70 25.95 3.32
N LYS A 76 -21.28 27.21 3.27
CA LYS A 76 -21.77 28.31 4.11
C LYS A 76 -22.88 29.10 3.41
N THR A 77 -24.12 28.92 3.79
CA THR A 77 -25.24 29.79 3.37
C THR A 77 -25.39 30.96 4.35
N LEU A 78 -26.29 31.91 4.06
CA LEU A 78 -26.57 33.05 4.94
C LEU A 78 -27.00 32.62 6.36
N LEU A 79 -27.66 31.47 6.48
CA LEU A 79 -28.26 31.01 7.74
C LEU A 79 -27.49 29.83 8.35
N HIS A 80 -26.92 28.95 7.53
CA HIS A 80 -26.42 27.65 7.98
C HIS A 80 -25.12 27.24 7.30
N THR A 81 -24.35 26.40 8.00
CA THR A 81 -23.18 25.71 7.44
C THR A 81 -23.51 24.23 7.32
N HIS A 82 -23.46 23.71 6.09
CA HIS A 82 -23.79 22.32 5.79
C HIS A 82 -22.51 21.53 5.53
N ARG A 83 -22.42 20.30 6.02
CA ARG A 83 -21.34 19.37 5.68
C ARG A 83 -21.66 18.68 4.35
N MET A 84 -20.74 18.70 3.40
CA MET A 84 -20.99 18.25 2.03
C MET A 84 -20.80 16.75 1.81
N THR A 85 -19.97 16.09 2.61
CA THR A 85 -19.72 14.65 2.50
C THR A 85 -19.86 13.95 3.86
N PRO A 86 -20.49 12.77 3.92
CA PRO A 86 -20.67 12.03 5.17
C PRO A 86 -19.35 11.48 5.71
N VAL A 87 -18.37 11.25 4.82
CA VAL A 87 -17.01 10.80 5.13
C VAL A 87 -15.98 11.80 4.60
N PRO A 88 -14.82 11.95 5.25
CA PRO A 88 -13.73 12.75 4.71
C PRO A 88 -13.23 12.21 3.37
N PHE A 89 -12.78 13.09 2.49
CA PHE A 89 -11.93 12.71 1.37
C PHE A 89 -10.54 12.38 1.92
N THR A 90 -9.99 11.21 1.56
CA THR A 90 -8.66 10.78 1.98
C THR A 90 -7.70 10.70 0.80
N LYS A 91 -6.46 11.15 1.01
CA LYS A 91 -5.34 10.95 0.08
C LYS A 91 -4.02 10.97 0.84
N MET A 92 -2.98 10.33 0.29
CA MET A 92 -1.65 10.40 0.87
C MET A 92 -0.68 11.21 0.01
N TYR A 93 0.21 11.93 0.68
CA TYR A 93 1.29 12.71 0.08
C TYR A 93 2.50 12.70 1.02
N THR A 94 3.68 13.01 0.50
CA THR A 94 4.87 13.22 1.34
C THR A 94 4.84 14.60 2.03
N LEU A 95 5.63 14.75 3.10
CA LEU A 95 5.84 16.06 3.74
C LEU A 95 6.39 17.09 2.75
N GLU A 96 7.26 16.68 1.82
CA GLU A 96 7.74 17.53 0.72
C GLU A 96 6.59 18.03 -0.16
N GLU A 97 5.68 17.14 -0.56
CA GLU A 97 4.55 17.50 -1.42
C GLU A 97 3.62 18.49 -0.73
N PHE A 98 3.34 18.34 0.57
CA PHE A 98 2.58 19.33 1.32
C PHE A 98 3.31 20.67 1.43
N SER A 99 4.58 20.65 1.81
CA SER A 99 5.35 21.88 2.08
C SER A 99 5.73 22.65 0.82
N SER A 100 5.74 22.00 -0.34
CA SER A 100 6.01 22.62 -1.64
C SER A 100 4.73 22.99 -2.43
N GLY A 101 3.54 22.81 -1.84
CA GLY A 101 2.27 23.10 -2.51
C GLY A 101 1.91 22.11 -3.63
N LYS A 102 2.54 20.93 -3.65
CA LYS A 102 2.31 19.85 -4.63
C LYS A 102 1.32 18.78 -4.14
N ALA A 103 0.75 18.92 -2.95
CA ALA A 103 -0.27 18.03 -2.39
C ALA A 103 -1.66 18.20 -3.06
N TRP A 104 -1.71 18.10 -4.38
CA TRP A 104 -2.93 18.14 -5.20
C TRP A 104 -2.68 17.43 -6.54
N SER A 105 -3.74 17.12 -7.29
CA SER A 105 -3.64 16.46 -8.60
C SER A 105 -4.30 17.27 -9.71
N PRO A 106 -3.74 17.32 -10.94
CA PRO A 106 -4.46 17.90 -12.09
C PRO A 106 -5.73 17.10 -12.45
N VAL A 107 -5.84 15.84 -12.02
CA VAL A 107 -7.00 15.00 -12.26
C VAL A 107 -8.07 15.31 -11.21
N LYS A 108 -9.16 15.97 -11.63
CA LYS A 108 -10.27 16.41 -10.77
C LYS A 108 -10.73 15.37 -9.73
N ARG A 109 -10.90 14.10 -10.11
CA ARG A 109 -11.41 13.01 -9.24
C ARG A 109 -10.43 12.57 -8.14
N GLU A 110 -9.17 12.96 -8.25
CA GLU A 110 -8.14 12.67 -7.27
C GLU A 110 -7.96 13.81 -6.25
N ASN A 111 -8.92 14.74 -6.18
CA ASN A 111 -8.95 15.85 -5.22
C ASN A 111 -10.29 15.90 -4.49
N PRO A 112 -10.33 16.48 -3.29
CA PRO A 112 -11.59 16.92 -2.69
C PRO A 112 -12.23 17.97 -3.60
N CYS A 113 -13.52 17.83 -3.87
CA CYS A 113 -14.19 18.70 -4.81
C CYS A 113 -15.67 18.88 -4.48
N TYR A 114 -16.21 20.06 -4.77
CA TYR A 114 -17.61 20.38 -4.56
C TYR A 114 -18.10 21.28 -5.68
N PHE A 115 -19.24 20.95 -6.29
CA PHE A 115 -19.80 21.75 -7.38
C PHE A 115 -21.30 21.88 -7.20
N GLU A 116 -21.82 23.07 -7.48
CA GLU A 116 -23.25 23.36 -7.52
C GLU A 116 -23.68 23.60 -8.97
N SER A 117 -24.78 22.99 -9.39
CA SER A 117 -25.48 23.38 -10.63
C SER A 117 -26.49 24.48 -10.32
N LYS A 118 -26.64 25.43 -11.25
CA LYS A 118 -27.70 26.45 -11.17
C LYS A 118 -29.00 25.89 -11.75
N GLY A 119 -30.11 26.12 -11.07
CA GLY A 119 -31.46 25.72 -11.51
C GLY A 119 -32.23 24.95 -10.44
N THR A 120 -33.55 25.00 -10.52
CA THR A 120 -34.43 24.16 -9.69
C THR A 120 -34.75 22.89 -10.49
N ALA A 121 -34.39 21.71 -9.97
CA ALA A 121 -34.90 20.48 -10.54
C ALA A 121 -36.43 20.48 -10.42
N LYS A 122 -37.13 20.37 -11.55
CA LYS A 122 -38.58 20.19 -11.60
C LYS A 122 -38.88 18.78 -12.06
N SER A 123 -40.02 18.24 -11.64
CA SER A 123 -40.52 16.97 -12.16
C SER A 123 -40.62 17.02 -13.69
N GLU A 124 -40.36 15.88 -14.32
CA GLU A 124 -40.49 15.70 -15.76
C GLU A 124 -41.90 16.15 -16.22
N GLY A 125 -41.97 17.04 -17.21
CA GLY A 125 -43.23 17.62 -17.73
C GLY A 125 -43.67 18.97 -17.12
N GLN A 126 -43.01 19.49 -16.07
CA GLN A 126 -43.34 20.79 -15.45
C GLN A 126 -42.39 21.95 -15.82
N GLY A 127 -41.38 21.70 -16.67
CA GLY A 127 -40.38 22.68 -17.12
C GLY A 127 -40.52 23.02 -18.60
N VAL A 128 -40.19 24.26 -18.97
CA VAL A 128 -40.13 24.73 -20.37
C VAL A 128 -38.87 24.21 -21.09
N GLU A 129 -37.86 23.79 -20.33
CA GLU A 129 -36.56 23.32 -20.84
C GLU A 129 -36.12 22.07 -20.05
N THR A 130 -36.04 20.91 -20.71
CA THR A 130 -35.50 19.67 -20.13
C THR A 130 -33.99 19.65 -20.30
N ARG A 131 -33.23 19.68 -19.19
CA ARG A 131 -31.78 19.51 -19.21
C ARG A 131 -31.41 18.09 -18.80
N HIS A 132 -30.82 17.34 -19.73
CA HIS A 132 -30.32 16.01 -19.43
C HIS A 132 -28.97 16.10 -18.70
N ILE A 133 -28.99 15.79 -17.39
CA ILE A 133 -27.77 15.65 -16.60
C ILE A 133 -27.31 14.19 -16.68
N ARG A 134 -26.21 13.94 -17.38
CA ARG A 134 -25.57 12.61 -17.36
C ARG A 134 -24.57 12.56 -16.19
N ILE A 135 -24.97 11.95 -15.09
CA ILE A 135 -24.05 11.61 -14.01
C ILE A 135 -23.26 10.39 -14.48
N THR A 136 -22.01 10.58 -14.91
CA THR A 136 -21.11 9.49 -15.26
C THR A 136 -20.32 9.05 -14.03
N ILE A 137 -20.63 7.87 -13.52
CA ILE A 137 -19.71 7.12 -12.67
C ILE A 137 -18.80 6.38 -13.66
N PRO A 138 -17.50 6.73 -13.74
CA PRO A 138 -16.58 6.03 -14.60
C PRO A 138 -16.52 4.61 -14.10
N GLU A 139 -16.35 3.70 -15.04
CA GLU A 139 -16.09 2.32 -14.69
C GLU A 139 -14.84 2.26 -13.80
N ARG A 140 -14.86 1.39 -12.80
CA ARG A 140 -13.68 1.20 -11.95
C ARG A 140 -12.56 0.58 -12.80
N PRO A 141 -11.29 0.82 -12.47
CA PRO A 141 -10.18 0.42 -13.34
C PRO A 141 -9.94 -1.09 -13.39
N PHE A 142 -10.27 -1.83 -12.33
CA PHE A 142 -10.04 -3.28 -12.25
C PHE A 142 -11.32 -4.06 -12.53
N ILE A 143 -11.31 -4.90 -13.56
CA ILE A 143 -12.46 -5.71 -13.99
C ILE A 143 -11.98 -7.05 -14.52
N ALA A 144 -12.34 -8.15 -13.84
CA ALA A 144 -12.06 -9.48 -14.35
C ALA A 144 -12.95 -9.78 -15.57
N LYS A 145 -12.38 -10.28 -16.66
CA LYS A 145 -13.10 -10.48 -17.93
C LYS A 145 -14.23 -11.50 -17.80
N GLU A 146 -14.00 -12.56 -17.05
CA GLU A 146 -14.95 -13.66 -16.82
C GLU A 146 -15.96 -13.32 -15.71
N TYR A 147 -15.66 -12.34 -14.86
CA TYR A 147 -16.47 -11.93 -13.72
C TYR A 147 -16.68 -10.41 -13.72
N PRO A 148 -17.45 -9.87 -14.69
CA PRO A 148 -17.66 -8.44 -14.84
C PRO A 148 -18.46 -7.83 -13.69
N ILE A 149 -18.51 -6.50 -13.67
CA ILE A 149 -19.21 -5.70 -12.65
C ILE A 149 -20.66 -6.18 -12.48
N GLY A 150 -21.06 -6.38 -11.22
CA GLY A 150 -22.41 -6.79 -10.85
C GLY A 150 -22.64 -8.30 -10.84
N THR A 151 -21.66 -9.11 -11.24
CA THR A 151 -21.73 -10.57 -11.07
C THR A 151 -21.43 -10.97 -9.63
N PRO A 152 -22.03 -12.05 -9.08
CA PRO A 152 -21.77 -12.50 -7.72
C PRO A 152 -20.31 -12.90 -7.44
N HIS A 153 -19.55 -13.17 -8.51
CA HIS A 153 -18.16 -13.63 -8.45
C HIS A 153 -17.16 -12.52 -8.76
N ASP A 154 -17.61 -11.27 -8.88
CA ASP A 154 -16.75 -10.12 -9.11
C ASP A 154 -15.66 -10.00 -8.01
N PRO A 155 -14.37 -10.23 -8.34
CA PRO A 155 -13.31 -10.22 -7.33
C PRO A 155 -13.01 -8.80 -6.83
N PHE A 156 -13.36 -7.77 -7.60
CA PHE A 156 -13.09 -6.37 -7.28
C PHE A 156 -14.33 -5.63 -6.76
N GLU A 157 -15.39 -6.36 -6.38
CA GLU A 157 -16.59 -5.78 -5.77
C GLU A 157 -16.21 -4.90 -4.58
N LYS A 158 -16.83 -3.72 -4.48
CA LYS A 158 -16.40 -2.67 -3.57
C LYS A 158 -16.44 -3.11 -2.10
N ASN A 159 -17.53 -3.72 -1.65
CA ASN A 159 -17.68 -4.13 -0.26
C ASN A 159 -16.72 -5.27 0.10
N LYS A 160 -16.47 -6.20 -0.83
CA LYS A 160 -15.45 -7.24 -0.68
C LYS A 160 -14.05 -6.64 -0.52
N VAL A 161 -13.65 -5.74 -1.42
CA VAL A 161 -12.34 -5.07 -1.34
C VAL A 161 -12.23 -4.23 -0.05
N ASP A 162 -13.26 -3.47 0.32
CA ASP A 162 -13.25 -2.68 1.55
C ASP A 162 -13.18 -3.57 2.81
N SER A 163 -13.83 -4.73 2.81
CA SER A 163 -13.72 -5.73 3.88
C SER A 163 -12.30 -6.27 3.97
N ASP A 164 -11.70 -6.68 2.85
CA ASP A 164 -10.32 -7.18 2.83
C ASP A 164 -9.34 -6.10 3.33
N ILE A 165 -9.52 -4.83 2.89
CA ILE A 165 -8.71 -3.69 3.37
C ILE A 165 -8.86 -3.52 4.87
N ASN A 166 -10.07 -3.67 5.41
CA ASN A 166 -10.34 -3.56 6.83
C ASN A 166 -9.64 -4.67 7.64
N ASP A 167 -9.69 -5.90 7.15
CA ASP A 167 -9.00 -7.03 7.79
C ASP A 167 -7.47 -6.83 7.78
N ARG A 168 -6.91 -6.32 6.67
CA ARG A 168 -5.48 -5.95 6.61
C ARG A 168 -5.15 -4.81 7.57
N PHE A 169 -5.98 -3.77 7.63
CA PHE A 169 -5.78 -2.62 8.52
C PHE A 169 -5.72 -3.04 10.00
N TYR A 170 -6.57 -3.97 10.41
CA TYR A 170 -6.60 -4.52 11.77
C TYR A 170 -5.70 -5.75 11.99
N HIS A 171 -4.84 -6.09 11.03
CA HIS A 171 -3.94 -7.25 11.07
C HIS A 171 -4.65 -8.58 11.33
N GLN A 172 -5.93 -8.70 10.94
CA GLN A 172 -6.70 -9.95 11.01
C GLN A 172 -6.28 -10.93 9.89
N SER A 173 -5.68 -10.39 8.83
CA SER A 173 -5.14 -11.12 7.70
C SER A 173 -3.93 -10.38 7.11
N TYR A 174 -3.18 -11.06 6.25
CA TYR A 174 -1.97 -10.54 5.62
C TYR A 174 -2.00 -10.72 4.09
N PRO A 175 -1.18 -9.99 3.32
CA PRO A 175 -1.20 -10.07 1.88
C PRO A 175 -0.89 -11.51 1.43
N SER A 176 -1.75 -12.07 0.59
CA SER A 176 -1.64 -13.47 0.18
C SER A 176 -1.35 -13.55 -1.31
N GLN A 177 -0.16 -14.04 -1.64
CA GLN A 177 0.19 -14.33 -3.03
C GLN A 177 -0.46 -15.62 -3.56
N ALA A 178 -0.95 -16.48 -2.66
CA ALA A 178 -1.41 -17.82 -2.97
C ALA A 178 -0.46 -18.57 -3.94
N SER A 179 -0.97 -19.04 -5.08
CA SER A 179 -0.21 -19.73 -6.12
C SER A 179 0.56 -18.79 -7.06
N ALA A 180 0.37 -17.48 -6.96
CA ALA A 180 1.06 -16.51 -7.81
C ALA A 180 2.52 -16.27 -7.37
N SER A 181 3.43 -16.13 -8.34
CA SER A 181 4.85 -15.83 -8.11
C SER A 181 5.08 -14.34 -7.76
N VAL A 182 4.45 -13.86 -6.68
CA VAL A 182 4.52 -12.46 -6.22
C VAL A 182 5.03 -12.34 -4.77
N CYS A 183 5.98 -13.20 -4.38
CA CYS A 183 6.56 -13.19 -3.03
C CYS A 183 7.31 -11.90 -2.68
N GLY A 184 7.99 -11.28 -3.65
CA GLY A 184 8.63 -9.96 -3.48
C GLY A 184 7.61 -8.88 -3.12
N PRO A 185 6.56 -8.65 -3.95
CA PRO A 185 5.47 -7.75 -3.60
C PRO A 185 4.79 -8.09 -2.27
N ALA A 186 4.57 -9.39 -1.98
CA ALA A 186 3.96 -9.81 -0.73
C ALA A 186 4.82 -9.43 0.49
N ALA A 187 6.13 -9.62 0.42
CA ALA A 187 7.07 -9.21 1.46
C ALA A 187 7.06 -7.69 1.66
N PHE A 188 7.04 -6.91 0.57
CA PHE A 188 6.94 -5.45 0.62
C PHE A 188 5.65 -5.00 1.33
N PHE A 189 4.49 -5.47 0.84
CA PHE A 189 3.20 -5.05 1.39
C PHE A 189 2.95 -5.58 2.81
N TYR A 190 3.52 -6.74 3.17
CA TYR A 190 3.48 -7.22 4.56
C TYR A 190 4.24 -6.26 5.49
N CYS A 191 5.46 -5.86 5.13
CA CYS A 191 6.21 -4.86 5.90
C CYS A 191 5.46 -3.52 5.98
N LEU A 192 4.93 -3.04 4.86
CA LEU A 192 4.19 -1.78 4.78
C LEU A 192 2.94 -1.81 5.67
N GLN A 193 2.13 -2.88 5.60
CA GLN A 193 0.94 -3.05 6.43
C GLN A 193 1.29 -3.12 7.93
N LYS A 194 2.43 -3.72 8.29
CA LYS A 194 2.88 -3.85 9.68
C LYS A 194 3.33 -2.52 10.28
N ASP A 195 4.02 -1.69 9.50
CA ASP A 195 4.55 -0.41 9.98
C ASP A 195 3.55 0.73 9.85
N ARG A 196 2.86 0.79 8.71
CA ARG A 196 1.98 1.89 8.29
C ARG A 196 0.68 1.31 7.70
N PRO A 197 -0.21 0.75 8.54
CA PRO A 197 -1.48 0.18 8.08
C PRO A 197 -2.37 1.22 7.37
N ASP A 198 -2.24 2.50 7.74
CA ASP A 198 -2.89 3.64 7.08
C ASP A 198 -2.43 3.82 5.62
N VAL A 199 -1.11 3.74 5.38
CA VAL A 199 -0.52 3.85 4.04
C VAL A 199 -0.91 2.65 3.18
N TYR A 200 -0.84 1.43 3.72
CA TYR A 200 -1.33 0.23 3.01
C TYR A 200 -2.79 0.39 2.58
N ALA A 201 -3.66 0.76 3.52
CA ALA A 201 -5.09 0.89 3.26
C ALA A 201 -5.40 2.00 2.25
N GLN A 202 -4.71 3.14 2.34
CA GLN A 202 -4.88 4.23 1.37
C GLN A 202 -4.36 3.84 -0.02
N ALA A 203 -3.22 3.15 -0.12
CA ALA A 203 -2.70 2.63 -1.38
C ALA A 203 -3.70 1.70 -2.08
N ALA A 204 -4.27 0.76 -1.33
CA ALA A 204 -5.29 -0.17 -1.84
C ALA A 204 -6.56 0.55 -2.32
N ARG A 205 -7.06 1.53 -1.56
CA ARG A 205 -8.22 2.34 -1.96
C ARG A 205 -7.96 3.14 -3.23
N GLU A 206 -6.76 3.69 -3.39
CA GLU A 206 -6.38 4.45 -4.58
C GLU A 206 -6.23 3.54 -5.80
N LEU A 207 -5.65 2.35 -5.66
CA LEU A 207 -5.63 1.35 -6.72
C LEU A 207 -7.05 0.98 -7.17
N TRP A 208 -7.97 0.71 -6.23
CA TRP A 208 -9.35 0.39 -6.56
C TRP A 208 -10.08 1.55 -7.25
N ARG A 209 -9.90 2.80 -6.78
CA ARG A 209 -10.60 3.98 -7.29
C ARG A 209 -10.02 4.52 -8.59
N TYR A 210 -8.70 4.53 -8.72
CA TYR A 210 -7.96 5.27 -9.74
C TYR A 210 -7.07 4.38 -10.61
N GLY A 211 -6.88 3.12 -10.24
CA GLY A 211 -6.07 2.18 -11.01
C GLY A 211 -4.58 2.45 -10.87
N LYS A 212 -4.20 3.31 -9.92
CA LYS A 212 -2.83 3.73 -9.63
C LYS A 212 -2.75 4.29 -8.21
N THR A 213 -1.56 4.27 -7.64
CA THR A 213 -1.23 4.88 -6.35
C THR A 213 0.25 5.30 -6.32
N LYS A 214 0.64 6.11 -5.33
CA LYS A 214 2.03 6.53 -5.11
C LYS A 214 2.36 6.42 -3.61
N VAL A 215 3.19 5.44 -3.24
CA VAL A 215 3.65 5.24 -1.85
C VAL A 215 5.04 5.88 -1.72
N GLY A 216 5.12 7.07 -1.13
CA GLY A 216 6.35 7.85 -1.15
C GLY A 216 6.70 8.24 -2.58
N GLU A 217 7.84 7.78 -3.09
CA GLU A 217 8.24 7.88 -4.50
C GLU A 217 7.93 6.63 -5.33
N LEU A 218 7.43 5.55 -4.72
CA LEU A 218 7.06 4.32 -5.42
C LEU A 218 5.73 4.51 -6.14
N LYS A 219 5.77 4.62 -7.47
CA LYS A 219 4.58 4.70 -8.31
C LYS A 219 4.11 3.29 -8.68
N ILE A 220 2.84 3.01 -8.45
CA ILE A 220 2.20 1.76 -8.86
C ILE A 220 1.07 2.12 -9.81
N SER A 221 1.24 1.82 -11.10
CA SER A 221 0.27 2.11 -12.16
C SER A 221 0.23 0.92 -13.12
N PRO A 222 -0.51 -0.14 -12.78
CA PRO A 222 -0.54 -1.36 -13.59
C PRO A 222 -1.09 -1.10 -15.00
N GLY A 223 -0.63 -1.89 -15.95
CA GLY A 223 -1.10 -1.89 -17.33
C GLY A 223 -2.50 -2.47 -17.48
N GLU A 224 -3.06 -2.32 -18.69
CA GLU A 224 -4.43 -2.74 -18.98
C GLU A 224 -4.64 -4.25 -18.84
N GLY A 225 -3.62 -5.08 -19.11
CA GLY A 225 -3.71 -6.53 -18.91
C GLY A 225 -3.86 -6.93 -17.44
N CYS A 226 -3.14 -6.26 -16.54
CA CYS A 226 -3.25 -6.50 -15.10
C CYS A 226 -4.57 -5.96 -14.52
N LYS A 227 -5.05 -4.83 -15.05
CA LYS A 227 -6.36 -4.25 -14.71
C LYS A 227 -7.55 -5.06 -15.22
N HIS A 228 -7.38 -5.71 -16.37
CA HIS A 228 -8.40 -6.54 -17.01
C HIS A 228 -7.94 -8.01 -17.14
N PRO A 229 -7.70 -8.67 -15.99
CA PRO A 229 -7.17 -10.02 -15.97
C PRO A 229 -8.17 -11.02 -16.57
N ALA A 230 -7.63 -12.05 -17.21
CA ALA A 230 -8.35 -13.22 -17.69
C ALA A 230 -8.03 -14.41 -16.78
N GLY A 231 -8.90 -15.43 -16.78
CA GLY A 231 -8.74 -16.66 -16.03
C GLY A 231 -9.52 -16.70 -14.71
N HIS A 232 -9.37 -17.83 -14.02
CA HIS A 232 -10.13 -18.09 -12.79
C HIS A 232 -9.51 -17.31 -11.61
N PHE A 233 -10.27 -16.35 -11.08
CA PHE A 233 -10.00 -15.74 -9.76
C PHE A 233 -10.45 -16.61 -8.59
N TYR A 234 -11.19 -17.70 -8.87
CA TYR A 234 -11.73 -18.56 -7.84
C TYR A 234 -10.62 -19.46 -7.26
N ASP A 235 -10.58 -19.53 -5.93
CA ASP A 235 -9.62 -20.27 -5.06
C ASP A 235 -8.13 -19.88 -5.10
N ASP A 236 -7.68 -18.99 -6.00
CA ASP A 236 -6.27 -18.60 -6.08
C ASP A 236 -5.96 -17.27 -5.37
N ILE A 237 -6.39 -16.09 -5.82
CA ILE A 237 -5.94 -14.80 -5.22
C ILE A 237 -7.08 -13.80 -5.05
N SER A 238 -7.12 -13.07 -3.93
CA SER A 238 -8.16 -12.06 -3.68
C SER A 238 -8.01 -10.87 -4.63
N GLY A 239 -9.11 -10.14 -4.90
CA GLY A 239 -9.05 -8.94 -5.74
C GLY A 239 -8.13 -7.87 -5.15
N LEU A 240 -8.10 -7.72 -3.81
CA LEU A 240 -7.16 -6.84 -3.12
C LEU A 240 -5.70 -7.25 -3.34
N ASP A 241 -5.40 -8.53 -3.15
CA ASP A 241 -4.02 -9.05 -3.31
C ASP A 241 -3.60 -8.99 -4.79
N TRP A 242 -4.50 -9.19 -5.74
CA TRP A 242 -4.21 -8.97 -7.17
C TRP A 242 -3.86 -7.51 -7.45
N MET A 243 -4.73 -6.58 -7.06
CA MET A 243 -4.52 -5.13 -7.26
C MET A 243 -3.19 -4.65 -6.69
N THR A 244 -2.82 -5.13 -5.49
CA THR A 244 -1.61 -4.70 -4.80
C THR A 244 -0.38 -5.48 -5.27
N LEU A 245 -0.38 -6.80 -5.17
CA LEU A 245 0.80 -7.64 -5.41
C LEU A 245 1.10 -7.79 -6.91
N ALA A 246 0.12 -8.20 -7.71
CA ALA A 246 0.29 -8.32 -9.15
C ALA A 246 0.44 -6.92 -9.79
N GLY A 247 -0.31 -5.94 -9.29
CA GLY A 247 -0.20 -4.54 -9.73
C GLY A 247 1.19 -3.94 -9.54
N LEU A 248 1.83 -4.15 -8.39
CA LEU A 248 3.22 -3.69 -8.17
C LEU A 248 4.19 -4.39 -9.13
N ARG A 249 4.08 -5.71 -9.28
CA ARG A 249 4.95 -6.48 -10.17
C ARG A 249 4.83 -6.03 -11.63
N ASP A 250 3.60 -5.83 -12.10
CA ASP A 250 3.29 -5.40 -13.46
C ASP A 250 3.76 -3.96 -13.71
N SER A 251 3.48 -3.03 -12.79
CA SER A 251 3.85 -1.62 -12.91
C SER A 251 5.35 -1.38 -13.08
N GLU A 252 6.18 -2.13 -12.35
CA GLU A 252 7.64 -1.96 -12.40
C GLU A 252 8.29 -2.89 -13.45
N ASN A 253 7.49 -3.59 -14.27
CA ASN A 253 7.96 -4.63 -15.21
C ASN A 253 8.96 -5.59 -14.55
N ALA A 254 8.70 -5.96 -13.30
CA ALA A 254 9.66 -6.64 -12.43
C ALA A 254 9.73 -8.15 -12.72
N ILE A 255 9.88 -8.49 -14.01
CA ILE A 255 10.24 -9.82 -14.49
C ILE A 255 11.67 -9.71 -15.02
N PHE A 256 12.64 -9.80 -14.11
CA PHE A 256 14.01 -10.09 -14.49
C PHE A 256 14.49 -11.33 -13.73
N SER A 257 14.75 -12.38 -14.51
CA SER A 257 15.39 -13.64 -14.12
C SER A 257 16.85 -13.38 -13.79
N PHE A 258 17.41 -14.16 -12.87
CA PHE A 258 18.80 -14.08 -12.41
C PHE A 258 19.87 -14.24 -13.49
N ASP A 259 19.48 -14.71 -14.68
CA ASP A 259 20.03 -14.37 -15.98
C ASP A 259 19.23 -15.22 -17.00
N THR A 260 19.37 -14.93 -18.27
CA THR A 260 18.62 -15.47 -19.41
C THR A 260 18.42 -17.01 -19.47
N LEU A 261 17.17 -17.39 -19.79
CA LEU A 261 16.71 -18.57 -20.56
C LEU A 261 16.83 -20.03 -20.05
N ASP A 262 17.44 -20.36 -18.91
CA ASP A 262 17.43 -21.79 -18.46
C ASP A 262 17.41 -22.01 -16.93
N SER A 263 16.88 -21.08 -16.14
CA SER A 263 16.85 -21.23 -14.66
C SER A 263 15.44 -21.54 -14.12
N PRO A 264 15.28 -22.58 -13.27
CA PRO A 264 14.04 -22.86 -12.50
C PRO A 264 13.56 -21.72 -11.60
N THR A 265 14.30 -20.61 -11.53
CA THR A 265 14.05 -19.42 -10.70
C THR A 265 13.22 -18.34 -11.40
N ALA A 266 12.57 -18.65 -12.53
CA ALA A 266 11.71 -17.73 -13.26
C ALA A 266 10.56 -17.23 -12.37
N GLY A 267 10.62 -15.97 -11.92
CA GLY A 267 9.54 -15.31 -11.18
C GLY A 267 9.91 -14.76 -9.80
N VAL A 268 11.12 -14.99 -9.30
CA VAL A 268 11.60 -14.34 -8.07
C VAL A 268 12.04 -12.92 -8.40
N THR A 269 11.55 -11.92 -7.65
CA THR A 269 11.99 -10.54 -7.77
C THR A 269 13.47 -10.41 -7.41
N MET A 270 14.28 -9.73 -8.22
CA MET A 270 15.66 -9.42 -7.89
C MET A 270 15.76 -8.59 -6.60
N TRP A 271 16.74 -8.87 -5.74
CA TRP A 271 16.91 -8.13 -4.47
C TRP A 271 17.15 -6.63 -4.68
N GLN A 272 17.76 -6.23 -5.81
CA GLN A 272 17.93 -4.84 -6.20
C GLN A 272 16.57 -4.16 -6.41
N THR A 273 15.70 -4.76 -7.21
CA THR A 273 14.34 -4.26 -7.45
C THR A 273 13.53 -4.21 -6.16
N LEU A 274 13.62 -5.24 -5.31
CA LEU A 274 12.93 -5.23 -4.02
C LEU A 274 13.46 -4.11 -3.11
N THR A 275 14.78 -3.92 -3.07
CA THR A 275 15.41 -2.80 -2.35
C THR A 275 14.92 -1.45 -2.84
N GLU A 276 14.85 -1.24 -4.15
CA GLU A 276 14.36 0.00 -4.75
C GLU A 276 12.91 0.29 -4.35
N TRP A 277 12.04 -0.73 -4.29
CA TRP A 277 10.65 -0.53 -3.83
C TRP A 277 10.59 -0.06 -2.38
N PHE A 278 11.36 -0.68 -1.49
CA PHE A 278 11.43 -0.28 -0.09
C PHE A 278 11.97 1.15 0.04
N GLU A 279 13.08 1.48 -0.62
CA GLU A 279 13.69 2.81 -0.55
C GLU A 279 12.78 3.90 -1.16
N LYS A 280 12.16 3.64 -2.31
CA LYS A 280 11.15 4.53 -2.92
C LYS A 280 9.95 4.73 -1.98
N ALA A 281 9.54 3.71 -1.23
CA ALA A 281 8.46 3.83 -0.23
C ALA A 281 8.89 4.56 1.07
N GLY A 282 10.17 4.91 1.20
CA GLY A 282 10.70 5.66 2.35
C GLY A 282 11.39 4.82 3.42
N TYR A 283 11.58 3.51 3.19
CA TYR A 283 12.37 2.66 4.09
C TYR A 283 13.87 2.98 3.99
N GLU A 284 14.57 2.94 5.13
CA GLU A 284 16.02 3.10 5.17
C GLU A 284 16.69 1.72 5.20
N LYS A 285 17.44 1.37 4.15
CA LYS A 285 18.23 0.14 4.11
C LYS A 285 19.44 0.26 5.03
N THR A 286 19.62 -0.73 5.90
CA THR A 286 20.72 -0.76 6.89
C THR A 286 21.73 -1.86 6.60
N PHE A 287 21.30 -2.94 5.94
CA PHE A 287 22.15 -4.06 5.61
C PHE A 287 21.62 -4.81 4.39
N SER A 288 22.52 -5.40 3.61
CA SER A 288 22.20 -6.37 2.58
C SER A 288 23.34 -7.35 2.40
N ASN A 289 22.99 -8.62 2.25
CA ASN A 289 23.89 -9.70 1.85
C ASN A 289 23.17 -10.74 0.98
N ALA A 290 22.04 -10.36 0.37
CA ALA A 290 21.34 -11.22 -0.58
C ALA A 290 22.26 -11.57 -1.75
N GLY A 291 22.29 -12.85 -2.11
CA GLY A 291 23.14 -13.34 -3.18
C GLY A 291 22.73 -14.72 -3.66
N ILE A 292 23.51 -15.28 -4.58
CA ILE A 292 23.35 -16.67 -5.05
C ILE A 292 24.08 -17.68 -4.15
N THR A 293 24.92 -17.21 -3.23
CA THR A 293 25.66 -18.03 -2.27
C THR A 293 24.98 -18.01 -0.91
N GLN A 294 25.04 -19.14 -0.19
CA GLN A 294 24.47 -19.23 1.15
C GLN A 294 25.16 -18.25 2.13
N ALA A 295 24.37 -17.56 2.95
CA ALA A 295 24.87 -16.57 3.90
C ALA A 295 25.46 -17.19 5.19
N GLY A 296 25.22 -18.49 5.40
CA GLY A 296 25.77 -19.24 6.53
C GLY A 296 25.31 -18.77 7.91
N VAL A 297 25.97 -19.30 8.95
CA VAL A 297 25.66 -19.00 10.36
C VAL A 297 25.84 -17.51 10.68
N GLN A 298 26.82 -16.85 10.08
CA GLN A 298 27.05 -15.43 10.31
C GLN A 298 25.87 -14.57 9.83
N GLY A 299 25.28 -14.92 8.68
CA GLY A 299 24.05 -14.28 8.19
C GLY A 299 22.90 -14.44 9.17
N ILE A 300 22.70 -15.66 9.70
CA ILE A 300 21.65 -15.93 10.70
C ILE A 300 21.85 -15.09 11.96
N ARG A 301 23.08 -15.03 12.50
CA ARG A 301 23.39 -14.23 13.69
C ARG A 301 23.13 -12.74 13.47
N LYS A 302 23.51 -12.21 12.30
CA LYS A 302 23.23 -10.81 11.94
C LYS A 302 21.73 -10.55 11.87
N PHE A 303 20.97 -11.41 11.20
CA PHE A 303 19.52 -11.25 11.06
C PHE A 303 18.79 -11.37 12.40
N ASN A 304 19.18 -12.32 13.25
CA ASN A 304 18.65 -12.43 14.62
C ASN A 304 18.88 -11.15 15.44
N ASN A 305 20.05 -10.51 15.30
CA ASN A 305 20.34 -9.24 15.97
C ASN A 305 19.42 -8.12 15.46
N TYR A 306 19.22 -8.01 14.15
CA TYR A 306 18.31 -7.03 13.57
C TYR A 306 16.84 -7.25 13.97
N ILE A 307 16.39 -8.50 14.05
CA ILE A 307 15.06 -8.83 14.58
C ILE A 307 14.91 -8.35 16.03
N ALA A 308 15.91 -8.56 16.88
CA ALA A 308 15.88 -8.10 18.26
C ALA A 308 15.80 -6.56 18.40
N GLN A 309 16.27 -5.83 17.39
CA GLN A 309 16.15 -4.37 17.30
C GLN A 309 14.83 -3.89 16.66
N GLY A 310 13.95 -4.82 16.26
CA GLY A 310 12.66 -4.50 15.63
C GLY A 310 12.75 -4.15 14.14
N TYR A 311 13.87 -4.43 13.46
CA TYR A 311 14.05 -4.11 12.05
C TYR A 311 13.30 -5.08 11.14
N LYS A 312 12.99 -4.65 9.91
CA LYS A 312 12.40 -5.53 8.90
C LYS A 312 13.48 -6.35 8.23
N VAL A 313 13.44 -7.66 8.42
CA VAL A 313 14.39 -8.61 7.84
C VAL A 313 13.68 -9.39 6.73
N ILE A 314 14.07 -9.13 5.49
CA ILE A 314 13.54 -9.79 4.30
C ILE A 314 14.61 -10.74 3.77
N ALA A 315 14.35 -12.04 3.82
CA ALA A 315 15.33 -13.08 3.54
C ALA A 315 15.04 -13.80 2.22
N LEU A 316 16.11 -14.05 1.46
CA LEU A 316 16.09 -14.90 0.29
C LEU A 316 16.36 -16.34 0.72
N ILE A 317 15.44 -17.24 0.37
CA ILE A 317 15.54 -18.65 0.71
C ILE A 317 15.26 -19.53 -0.52
N ASN A 318 15.58 -20.81 -0.39
CA ASN A 318 14.90 -21.85 -1.13
C ASN A 318 13.58 -22.20 -0.41
N ASP A 319 12.44 -22.16 -1.09
CA ASP A 319 11.13 -22.48 -0.52
C ASP A 319 10.99 -23.93 -0.03
N GLY A 320 11.84 -24.83 -0.52
CA GLY A 320 12.01 -26.19 0.03
C GLY A 320 12.40 -26.23 1.51
N LEU A 321 12.77 -25.08 2.11
CA LEU A 321 12.92 -24.89 3.55
C LEU A 321 11.58 -24.94 4.31
N LEU A 322 10.50 -24.51 3.66
CA LEU A 322 9.20 -24.30 4.26
C LEU A 322 8.31 -25.54 4.15
N GLU A 323 7.53 -25.79 5.19
CA GLU A 323 6.48 -26.81 5.23
C GLU A 323 5.51 -26.62 4.06
N GLY A 324 5.13 -27.71 3.39
CA GLY A 324 4.26 -27.69 2.21
C GLY A 324 4.98 -27.53 0.86
N SER A 325 6.23 -27.03 0.82
CA SER A 325 6.99 -27.01 -0.45
C SER A 325 7.58 -28.37 -0.79
N LYS A 326 7.44 -28.76 -2.06
CA LYS A 326 8.04 -29.95 -2.65
C LYS A 326 9.40 -29.67 -3.33
N ASP A 327 9.87 -28.42 -3.30
CA ASP A 327 11.17 -28.09 -3.87
C ASP A 327 12.27 -28.78 -3.04
N ASN A 328 13.15 -29.49 -3.76
CA ASN A 328 14.29 -30.19 -3.21
C ASN A 328 15.62 -29.62 -3.72
N THR A 329 15.57 -28.55 -4.54
CA THR A 329 16.76 -27.84 -4.98
C THR A 329 17.44 -27.09 -3.82
N THR A 330 18.56 -26.46 -4.14
CA THR A 330 19.31 -25.57 -3.25
C THR A 330 19.57 -24.25 -3.96
N LEU A 331 18.59 -23.80 -4.77
CA LEU A 331 18.63 -22.52 -5.47
C LEU A 331 17.76 -21.49 -4.73
N PRO A 332 18.07 -20.19 -4.79
CA PRO A 332 17.20 -19.17 -4.24
C PRO A 332 15.89 -19.10 -5.05
N THR A 333 14.76 -19.38 -4.42
CA THR A 333 13.44 -19.48 -5.09
C THR A 333 12.36 -18.61 -4.45
N HIS A 334 12.59 -18.02 -3.28
CA HIS A 334 11.51 -17.36 -2.55
C HIS A 334 11.95 -16.27 -1.55
N TRP A 335 11.13 -15.22 -1.43
CA TRP A 335 11.28 -14.16 -0.44
C TRP A 335 10.36 -14.40 0.76
N VAL A 336 10.90 -14.24 1.96
CA VAL A 336 10.16 -14.32 3.22
C VAL A 336 10.51 -13.14 4.13
N VAL A 337 9.64 -12.83 5.09
CA VAL A 337 9.92 -11.82 6.12
C VAL A 337 10.04 -12.51 7.47
N TRP A 338 11.15 -12.34 8.18
CA TRP A 338 11.32 -12.95 9.50
C TRP A 338 10.53 -12.15 10.54
N ASP A 339 9.75 -12.84 11.38
CA ASP A 339 9.02 -12.24 12.50
C ASP A 339 9.60 -12.62 13.86
N SER A 340 10.62 -13.49 13.87
CA SER A 340 11.32 -13.92 15.07
C SER A 340 12.76 -14.31 14.76
N PRO A 341 13.64 -14.42 15.77
CA PRO A 341 14.95 -15.00 15.59
C PRO A 341 14.87 -16.49 15.24
N VAL A 342 15.85 -16.99 14.48
CA VAL A 342 16.09 -18.42 14.31
C VAL A 342 16.53 -19.01 15.65
N THR A 343 15.86 -20.07 16.10
CA THR A 343 16.14 -20.79 17.35
C THR A 343 16.29 -22.29 17.10
N GLN A 344 16.86 -23.03 18.07
CA GLN A 344 16.95 -24.48 18.06
C GLN A 344 16.30 -25.07 19.32
N ASP A 345 15.58 -26.18 19.17
CA ASP A 345 15.08 -26.95 20.32
C ASP A 345 16.18 -27.85 20.92
N ALA A 346 15.85 -28.58 21.99
CA ALA A 346 16.79 -29.49 22.67
C ALA A 346 17.31 -30.64 21.79
N ASN A 347 16.63 -30.94 20.68
CA ASN A 347 17.02 -31.95 19.70
C ASN A 347 17.79 -31.34 18.51
N GLY A 348 18.09 -30.04 18.54
CA GLY A 348 18.79 -29.32 17.48
C GLY A 348 17.90 -28.94 16.29
N HIS A 349 16.58 -29.07 16.40
CA HIS A 349 15.67 -28.70 15.32
C HIS A 349 15.42 -27.19 15.28
N VAL A 350 15.47 -26.63 14.07
CA VAL A 350 15.34 -25.21 13.82
C VAL A 350 13.88 -24.78 13.82
N ASN A 351 13.60 -23.69 14.53
CA ASN A 351 12.33 -22.98 14.50
C ASN A 351 12.54 -21.53 14.07
N LEU A 352 11.64 -21.04 13.21
CA LEU A 352 11.60 -19.66 12.77
C LEU A 352 10.16 -19.29 12.42
N LYS A 353 9.59 -18.34 13.17
CA LYS A 353 8.36 -17.65 12.78
C LYS A 353 8.70 -16.63 11.68
N LEU A 354 8.08 -16.80 10.53
CA LEU A 354 8.25 -15.94 9.37
C LEU A 354 6.92 -15.76 8.64
N PHE A 355 6.81 -14.71 7.84
CA PHE A 355 5.73 -14.49 6.90
C PHE A 355 6.07 -15.08 5.52
N SER A 356 5.14 -15.90 5.02
CA SER A 356 5.11 -16.44 3.66
C SER A 356 3.66 -16.84 3.33
N TRP A 357 3.27 -16.77 2.05
CA TRP A 357 1.96 -17.24 1.56
C TRP A 357 0.76 -16.79 2.40
N GLY A 358 0.73 -15.51 2.80
CA GLY A 358 -0.38 -14.93 3.56
C GLY A 358 -0.42 -15.27 5.05
N ARG A 359 0.59 -15.96 5.61
CA ARG A 359 0.62 -16.35 7.03
C ARG A 359 1.97 -16.11 7.69
N SER A 360 1.92 -15.66 8.93
CA SER A 360 3.07 -15.55 9.83
C SER A 360 3.05 -16.67 10.88
N THR A 361 3.87 -17.70 10.69
CA THR A 361 3.91 -18.89 11.56
C THR A 361 5.30 -19.54 11.54
N ASN A 362 5.51 -20.56 12.38
CA ASN A 362 6.68 -21.42 12.30
C ASN A 362 6.59 -22.28 11.03
N TRP A 363 7.27 -21.83 9.98
CA TRP A 363 7.17 -22.46 8.66
C TRP A 363 8.23 -23.53 8.39
N ILE A 364 9.31 -23.58 9.15
CA ILE A 364 10.43 -24.50 8.86
C ILE A 364 9.91 -25.94 8.91
N LYS A 365 10.29 -26.75 7.90
CA LYS A 365 9.97 -28.18 7.87
C LYS A 365 10.32 -28.85 9.19
N GLN A 366 9.44 -29.73 9.66
CA GLN A 366 9.62 -30.39 10.94
C GLN A 366 10.91 -31.22 10.99
N LYS A 367 11.52 -31.26 12.18
CA LYS A 367 12.73 -32.06 12.49
C LYS A 367 13.95 -31.76 11.59
N LYS A 368 14.12 -30.51 11.17
CA LYS A 368 15.27 -30.07 10.37
C LYS A 368 16.29 -29.33 11.22
N ASP A 369 17.57 -29.61 10.97
CA ASP A 369 18.68 -29.02 11.70
C ASP A 369 19.17 -27.71 11.08
N LEU A 370 20.21 -27.13 11.69
CA LEU A 370 20.81 -25.89 11.22
C LEU A 370 21.47 -26.01 9.85
N GLN A 371 22.05 -27.18 9.54
CA GLN A 371 22.70 -27.38 8.25
C GLN A 371 21.68 -27.36 7.11
N PHE A 372 20.51 -27.98 7.34
CA PHE A 372 19.40 -27.93 6.42
C PHE A 372 18.94 -26.49 6.14
N PHE A 373 18.86 -25.66 7.20
CA PHE A 373 18.53 -24.24 7.08
C PHE A 373 19.60 -23.47 6.29
N ILE A 374 20.87 -23.62 6.66
CA ILE A 374 22.01 -22.91 6.04
C ILE A 374 22.06 -23.17 4.54
N ASN A 375 21.89 -24.43 4.12
CA ASN A 375 21.94 -24.82 2.70
C ASN A 375 20.86 -24.14 1.84
N ARG A 376 19.84 -23.56 2.48
CA ARG A 376 18.66 -22.95 1.84
C ARG A 376 18.49 -21.47 2.17
N PHE A 377 19.47 -20.85 2.82
CA PHE A 377 19.42 -19.45 3.23
C PHE A 377 20.50 -18.62 2.51
N PHE A 378 20.05 -17.67 1.70
CA PHE A 378 20.88 -16.90 0.75
C PHE A 378 21.06 -15.44 1.16
N GLY A 379 20.89 -15.14 2.46
CA GLY A 379 20.96 -13.78 2.97
C GLY A 379 19.68 -13.01 2.71
N GLY A 380 19.79 -11.71 2.52
CA GLY A 380 18.62 -10.84 2.38
C GLY A 380 18.95 -9.37 2.59
N MET A 381 17.92 -8.59 2.91
CA MET A 381 18.02 -7.15 3.15
C MET A 381 17.37 -6.82 4.50
N VAL A 382 17.86 -5.75 5.13
CA VAL A 382 17.34 -5.26 6.39
C VAL A 382 17.05 -3.77 6.29
N PHE A 383 15.86 -3.39 6.73
CA PHE A 383 15.40 -2.01 6.75
C PHE A 383 14.98 -1.58 8.15
N LYS A 384 15.17 -0.30 8.49
CA LYS A 384 14.48 0.28 9.65
C LYS A 384 12.97 0.26 9.40
N PRO A 385 12.13 0.11 10.44
CA PRO A 385 10.69 0.25 10.30
C PRO A 385 10.31 1.58 9.66
N LEU A 386 9.31 1.56 8.79
CA LEU A 386 8.78 2.79 8.20
C LEU A 386 8.10 3.64 9.29
N LYS A 387 8.34 4.95 9.26
CA LYS A 387 7.84 5.91 10.25
C LYS A 387 6.61 6.67 9.81
#